data_AF-A0A9D7SUC8-F1
#
_entry.id   AF-A0A9D7SUC8-F1
#
_cell.length_a   1.000
_cell.length_b   1.000
_cell.length_c   1.000
_cell.angle_alpha   90.00
_cell.angle_beta   90.00
_cell.angle_gamma   90.00
#
_symmetry.space_group_name_H-M   'P 1'
#
loop_
_entity.id
_entity.type
_entity.pdbx_description
1 polymer ?
#
loop_
_entity_poly.entity_id
_entity_poly.type
_entity_poly.pdbx_seq_one_letter_code
_entity_poly.pdbx_strand_id
1 'polypeptide(L)'
;MSSQTLDGDYNLHMHEMASGFRFTPDGKFQFYFSYGAVDREATGTYVVEGDTLKLKSDKEPGKDFPIKSQSKKGKGYSIQVTDANAYLLKYVRCIYFIGEKQYEAETDDKGLIHIDEPKCDKIYLQHQLFPDIACLIKDEDNVNNYFEVSLSPTLQQVSFKGIDFVIKGDELTCLPNYFMPYDNIRYTKE
;
A
#
# COMPACT_ATOMS: atom_id res chain seq x y z
N MET A 1 -22.86 -11.37 28.12
CA MET A 1 -22.43 -10.19 27.34
C MET A 1 -22.81 -10.47 25.90
N SER A 2 -23.71 -9.69 25.30
CA SER A 2 -24.08 -9.92 23.89
C SER A 2 -22.86 -9.63 23.04
N SER A 3 -22.43 -10.61 22.24
CA SER A 3 -21.45 -10.38 21.18
C SER A 3 -22.00 -9.26 20.29
N GLN A 4 -21.40 -8.07 20.33
CA GLN A 4 -21.65 -7.08 19.30
C GLN A 4 -21.16 -7.71 17.99
N THR A 5 -22.08 -8.12 17.14
CA THR A 5 -21.76 -8.66 15.83
C THR A 5 -21.38 -7.48 14.95
N LEU A 6 -20.12 -7.45 14.51
CA LEU A 6 -19.60 -6.43 13.61
C LEU A 6 -20.36 -6.43 12.27
N ASP A 7 -21.02 -7.52 11.92
CA ASP A 7 -21.80 -7.72 10.70
C ASP A 7 -22.63 -6.49 10.28
N GLY A 8 -22.55 -6.17 8.99
CA GLY A 8 -23.23 -5.03 8.38
C GLY A 8 -22.33 -4.21 7.47
N ASP A 9 -22.93 -3.17 6.91
CA ASP A 9 -22.27 -2.19 6.07
C ASP A 9 -21.90 -0.95 6.90
N TYR A 10 -20.67 -0.47 6.76
CA TYR A 10 -20.17 0.74 7.42
C TYR A 10 -19.63 1.68 6.37
N ASN A 11 -20.10 2.92 6.37
CA ASN A 11 -19.74 3.89 5.34
C ASN A 11 -19.08 5.11 5.94
N LEU A 12 -18.13 5.64 5.17
CA LEU A 12 -17.44 6.89 5.39
C LEU A 12 -17.65 7.76 4.15
N HIS A 13 -18.14 8.97 4.39
CA HIS A 13 -18.29 10.00 3.38
C HIS A 13 -17.53 11.23 3.84
N MET A 14 -16.52 11.62 3.07
CA MET A 14 -15.78 12.87 3.22
C MET A 14 -15.74 13.56 1.85
N HIS A 15 -15.42 14.86 1.80
CA HIS A 15 -15.48 15.61 0.55
C HIS A 15 -14.64 14.92 -0.56
N GLU A 16 -15.30 14.57 -1.67
CA GLU A 16 -14.76 13.83 -2.83
C GLU A 16 -14.24 12.41 -2.55
N MET A 17 -14.49 11.87 -1.35
CA MET A 17 -14.08 10.54 -0.93
C MET A 17 -15.27 9.72 -0.43
N ALA A 18 -15.48 8.55 -1.02
CA ALA A 18 -16.42 7.55 -0.54
C ALA A 18 -15.65 6.27 -0.20
N SER A 19 -15.93 5.70 0.97
CA SER A 19 -15.33 4.43 1.36
C SER A 19 -16.30 3.66 2.24
N GLY A 20 -16.25 2.34 2.17
CA GLY A 20 -17.06 1.53 3.04
C GLY A 20 -16.54 0.12 3.22
N PHE A 21 -17.01 -0.50 4.29
CA PHE A 21 -16.79 -1.89 4.62
C PHE A 21 -18.11 -2.64 4.61
N ARG A 22 -18.05 -3.89 4.16
CA ARG A 22 -19.06 -4.90 4.45
C ARG A 22 -18.42 -6.00 5.28
N PHE A 23 -18.92 -6.22 6.49
CA PHE A 23 -18.52 -7.35 7.33
C PHE A 23 -19.58 -8.44 7.28
N THR A 24 -19.13 -9.67 7.06
CA THR A 24 -20.01 -10.85 6.94
C THR A 24 -19.89 -11.77 8.16
N PRO A 25 -20.95 -12.54 8.49
CA PRO A 25 -20.96 -13.43 9.65
C PRO A 25 -19.89 -14.54 9.65
N ASP A 26 -19.29 -14.83 8.49
CA ASP A 26 -18.20 -15.80 8.35
C ASP A 26 -16.81 -15.20 8.65
N GLY A 27 -16.74 -14.00 9.22
CA GLY A 27 -15.49 -13.37 9.65
C GLY A 27 -14.69 -12.74 8.51
N LYS A 28 -15.36 -12.39 7.40
CA LYS A 28 -14.75 -11.74 6.24
C LYS A 28 -15.16 -10.28 6.11
N PHE A 29 -14.34 -9.53 5.40
CA PHE A 29 -14.65 -8.16 5.02
C PHE A 29 -14.49 -7.95 3.51
N GLN A 30 -15.26 -7.00 3.00
CA GLN A 30 -15.07 -6.36 1.70
C GLN A 30 -14.92 -4.87 1.95
N PHE A 31 -14.06 -4.23 1.17
CA PHE A 31 -13.76 -2.81 1.29
C PHE A 31 -13.77 -2.17 -0.08
N TYR A 32 -14.32 -0.97 -0.15
CA TYR A 32 -14.18 -0.09 -1.30
C TYR A 32 -13.68 1.29 -0.84
N PHE A 33 -12.97 1.96 -1.74
CA PHE A 33 -12.49 3.31 -1.59
C PHE A 33 -12.49 3.97 -2.96
N SER A 34 -13.04 5.18 -3.02
CA SER A 34 -13.04 6.02 -4.20
C SER A 34 -12.64 7.43 -3.79
N TYR A 35 -11.62 7.98 -4.43
CA TYR A 35 -11.17 9.36 -4.24
C TYR A 35 -10.67 9.93 -5.57
N GLY A 36 -11.35 10.96 -6.06
CA GLY A 36 -11.06 11.54 -7.37
C GLY A 36 -11.20 10.49 -8.50
N ALA A 37 -10.10 10.17 -9.17
CA ALA A 37 -10.03 9.16 -10.24
C ALA A 37 -9.43 7.82 -9.79
N VAL A 38 -9.25 7.64 -8.48
CA VAL A 38 -8.64 6.44 -7.89
C VAL A 38 -9.71 5.63 -7.18
N ASP A 39 -10.00 4.45 -7.74
CA ASP A 39 -10.81 3.43 -7.11
C ASP A 39 -9.92 2.30 -6.60
N ARG A 40 -10.19 1.84 -5.38
CA ARG A 40 -9.44 0.79 -4.70
C ARG A 40 -10.38 -0.12 -3.94
N GLU A 41 -9.93 -1.35 -3.76
CA GLU A 41 -10.71 -2.39 -3.08
C GLU A 41 -9.82 -3.23 -2.16
N ALA A 42 -10.45 -3.94 -1.23
CA ALA A 42 -9.78 -5.02 -0.52
C ALA A 42 -10.78 -6.06 -0.04
N THR A 43 -10.30 -7.28 0.08
CA THR A 43 -11.01 -8.38 0.73
C THR A 43 -10.10 -9.02 1.75
N GLY A 44 -10.69 -9.74 2.70
CA GLY A 44 -9.92 -10.54 3.63
C GLY A 44 -10.72 -11.00 4.84
N THR A 45 -10.02 -11.21 5.94
CA THR A 45 -10.60 -11.68 7.22
C THR A 45 -10.40 -10.64 8.31
N TYR A 46 -11.21 -10.71 9.36
CA TYR A 46 -11.10 -9.81 10.51
C TYR A 46 -11.16 -10.56 11.84
N VAL A 47 -10.60 -9.94 12.88
CA VAL A 47 -10.70 -10.37 14.26
C VAL A 47 -11.03 -9.17 15.14
N VAL A 48 -11.89 -9.38 16.14
CA VAL A 48 -12.20 -8.38 17.16
C VAL A 48 -11.55 -8.80 18.49
N GLU A 49 -10.71 -7.93 19.02
CA GLU A 49 -10.00 -8.11 20.29
C GLU A 49 -10.38 -6.95 21.23
N GLY A 50 -11.36 -7.16 22.11
CA GLY A 50 -11.91 -6.10 22.95
C GLY A 50 -12.66 -5.07 22.11
N ASP A 51 -12.18 -3.82 22.12
CA ASP A 51 -12.69 -2.71 21.29
C ASP A 51 -11.88 -2.52 19.99
N THR A 52 -10.91 -3.40 19.72
CA THR A 52 -10.02 -3.27 18.57
C THR A 52 -10.44 -4.23 17.46
N LEU A 53 -10.66 -3.70 16.26
CA LEU A 53 -10.86 -4.45 15.02
C LEU A 53 -9.55 -4.52 14.24
N LYS A 54 -9.10 -5.74 13.97
CA LYS A 54 -7.90 -6.03 13.18
C LYS A 54 -8.28 -6.67 11.86
N LEU A 55 -7.79 -6.10 10.76
CA LEU A 55 -8.05 -6.59 9.41
C LEU A 55 -6.81 -7.31 8.85
N LYS A 56 -7.05 -8.42 8.17
CA LYS A 56 -6.04 -9.14 7.39
C LYS A 56 -6.50 -9.22 5.95
N SER A 57 -5.97 -8.33 5.11
CA SER A 57 -6.22 -8.33 3.66
C SER A 57 -5.66 -9.59 2.99
N ASP A 58 -6.30 -9.99 1.90
CA ASP A 58 -5.79 -11.02 0.98
C ASP A 58 -4.55 -10.52 0.20
N LYS A 59 -4.48 -9.20 -0.05
CA LYS A 59 -3.29 -8.54 -0.59
C LYS A 59 -2.12 -8.65 0.40
N GLU A 60 -1.02 -9.24 -0.06
CA GLU A 60 0.24 -9.23 0.67
C GLU A 60 0.87 -7.83 0.69
N PRO A 61 1.16 -7.25 1.87
CA PRO A 61 1.80 -5.94 1.97
C PRO A 61 3.24 -5.96 1.46
N GLY A 62 3.67 -4.88 0.81
CA GLY A 62 5.07 -4.74 0.36
C GLY A 62 5.44 -5.67 -0.80
N LYS A 63 4.45 -6.10 -1.60
CA LYS A 63 4.62 -7.02 -2.75
C LYS A 63 4.13 -6.45 -4.07
N ASP A 64 3.98 -5.13 -4.16
CA ASP A 64 3.48 -4.45 -5.37
C ASP A 64 4.50 -4.40 -6.52
N PHE A 65 5.78 -4.68 -6.25
CA PHE A 65 6.87 -4.64 -7.23
C PHE A 65 7.64 -5.97 -7.29
N PRO A 66 7.07 -7.06 -7.84
CA PRO A 66 7.82 -8.30 -8.04
C PRO A 66 9.05 -8.08 -8.93
N ILE A 67 10.23 -8.47 -8.41
CA ILE A 67 11.49 -8.47 -9.15
C ILE A 67 11.46 -9.58 -10.21
N LYS A 68 11.63 -9.20 -11.48
CA LYS A 68 11.70 -10.12 -12.63
C LYS A 68 13.13 -10.56 -12.90
N SER A 69 14.06 -9.61 -12.81
CA SER A 69 15.48 -9.89 -12.98
C SER A 69 16.30 -8.90 -12.13
N GLN A 70 17.49 -9.33 -11.73
CA GLN A 70 18.46 -8.48 -11.04
C GLN A 70 19.88 -8.90 -11.40
N SER A 71 20.79 -7.93 -11.49
CA SER A 71 22.19 -8.19 -11.84
C SER A 71 23.11 -7.04 -11.42
N LYS A 72 24.41 -7.26 -11.58
CA LYS A 72 25.42 -6.22 -11.44
C LYS A 72 25.80 -5.67 -12.83
N LYS A 73 25.50 -4.39 -13.08
CA LYS A 73 25.69 -3.73 -14.38
C LYS A 73 26.05 -2.26 -14.21
N GLY A 74 27.11 -1.81 -14.89
CA GLY A 74 27.47 -0.38 -14.94
C GLY A 74 27.85 0.23 -13.60
N LYS A 75 27.70 1.56 -13.50
CA LYS A 75 27.86 2.37 -12.28
C LYS A 75 26.50 2.88 -11.82
N GLY A 76 26.41 3.25 -10.55
CA GLY A 76 25.15 3.69 -9.94
C GLY A 76 24.14 2.54 -9.81
N TYR A 77 22.89 2.89 -9.58
CA TYR A 77 21.76 1.95 -9.54
C TYR A 77 20.75 2.30 -10.63
N SER A 78 20.19 1.27 -11.25
CA SER A 78 19.12 1.39 -12.25
C SER A 78 17.98 0.45 -11.89
N ILE A 79 16.77 1.00 -11.86
CA ILE A 79 15.55 0.24 -11.64
C ILE A 79 14.61 0.51 -12.81
N GLN A 80 14.31 -0.53 -13.58
CA GLN A 80 13.35 -0.48 -14.67
C GLN A 80 12.02 -1.06 -14.21
N VAL A 81 11.01 -0.21 -14.09
CA VAL A 81 9.63 -0.61 -13.86
C VAL A 81 8.98 -0.94 -15.19
N THR A 82 8.22 -2.04 -15.25
CA THR A 82 7.54 -2.52 -16.46
C THR A 82 6.09 -2.84 -16.17
N ASP A 83 5.21 -2.46 -17.08
CA ASP A 83 3.78 -2.77 -17.04
C ASP A 83 3.19 -2.63 -18.45
N ALA A 84 2.07 -3.30 -18.71
CA ALA A 84 1.35 -3.12 -19.96
C ALA A 84 0.74 -1.70 -20.07
N ASN A 85 0.38 -1.09 -18.94
CA ASN A 85 -0.15 0.25 -18.87
C ASN A 85 0.96 1.28 -18.61
N ALA A 86 1.46 1.89 -19.68
CA ALA A 86 2.51 2.90 -19.62
C ALA A 86 2.15 4.12 -18.75
N TYR A 87 0.87 4.41 -18.53
CA TYR A 87 0.44 5.51 -17.66
C TYR A 87 0.91 5.32 -16.21
N LEU A 88 0.88 4.07 -15.71
CA LEU A 88 1.24 3.76 -14.33
C LEU A 88 2.74 3.91 -14.07
N LEU A 89 3.57 3.76 -15.10
CA LEU A 89 5.02 3.79 -14.97
C LEU A 89 5.56 5.13 -14.48
N LYS A 90 4.81 6.22 -14.65
CA LYS A 90 5.19 7.58 -14.26
C LYS A 90 4.99 7.88 -12.78
N TYR A 91 4.29 7.01 -12.06
CA TYR A 91 3.85 7.26 -10.69
C TYR A 91 4.53 6.33 -9.70
N VAL A 92 5.84 6.14 -9.84
CA VAL A 92 6.62 5.31 -8.93
C VAL A 92 7.69 6.15 -8.27
N ARG A 93 7.61 6.23 -6.94
CA ARG A 93 8.68 6.81 -6.13
C ARG A 93 9.65 5.73 -5.68
N CYS A 94 10.91 6.08 -5.64
CA CYS A 94 12.02 5.31 -5.11
C CYS A 94 12.51 5.99 -3.84
N ILE A 95 12.55 5.24 -2.74
CA ILE A 95 13.10 5.69 -1.46
C ILE A 95 14.37 4.87 -1.24
N TYR A 96 15.52 5.53 -1.15
CA TYR A 96 16.81 4.84 -0.97
C TYR A 96 17.61 5.43 0.20
N PHE A 97 18.46 4.59 0.77
CA PHE A 97 19.24 4.91 1.96
C PHE A 97 20.74 4.81 1.69
N ILE A 98 21.48 5.80 2.21
CA ILE A 98 22.95 5.80 2.29
C ILE A 98 23.32 6.07 3.75
N GLY A 99 23.75 5.03 4.45
CA GLY A 99 23.76 5.00 5.91
C GLY A 99 22.37 5.28 6.47
N GLU A 100 22.27 6.23 7.38
CA GLU A 100 21.01 6.65 8.00
C GLU A 100 20.25 7.70 7.18
N LYS A 101 20.84 8.23 6.10
CA LYS A 101 20.22 9.28 5.30
C LYS A 101 19.28 8.68 4.28
N GLN A 102 18.05 9.17 4.27
CA GLN A 102 17.03 8.87 3.27
C GLN A 102 17.10 9.87 2.11
N TYR A 103 16.94 9.35 0.90
CA TYR A 103 16.85 10.10 -0.34
C TYR A 103 15.70 9.57 -1.18
N GLU A 104 15.26 10.37 -2.15
CA GLU A 104 14.16 10.02 -3.04
C GLU A 104 14.53 10.25 -4.51
N ALA A 105 13.96 9.44 -5.38
CA ALA A 105 13.99 9.58 -6.83
C ALA A 105 12.65 9.11 -7.40
N GLU A 106 12.35 9.45 -8.64
CA GLU A 106 11.11 9.05 -9.31
C GLU A 106 11.42 8.41 -10.65
N THR A 107 10.47 7.64 -11.17
CA THR A 107 10.54 7.15 -12.54
C THR A 107 10.40 8.27 -13.55
N ASP A 108 11.11 8.14 -14.67
CA ASP A 108 10.81 8.90 -15.87
C ASP A 108 9.55 8.38 -16.60
N ASP A 109 9.23 9.00 -17.73
CA ASP A 109 8.12 8.61 -18.61
C ASP A 109 8.16 7.16 -19.13
N LYS A 110 9.30 6.48 -18.97
CA LYS A 110 9.54 5.09 -19.40
C LYS A 110 9.68 4.14 -18.21
N GLY A 111 9.40 4.58 -16.98
CA GLY A 111 9.51 3.75 -15.79
C GLY A 111 10.95 3.51 -15.34
N LEU A 112 11.92 4.32 -15.77
CA LEU A 112 13.31 4.18 -15.37
C LEU A 112 13.63 5.10 -14.19
N ILE A 113 14.22 4.53 -13.15
CA ILE A 113 14.90 5.26 -12.07
C ILE A 113 16.41 5.05 -12.23
N HIS A 114 17.16 6.14 -12.13
CA HIS A 114 18.61 6.08 -12.03
C HIS A 114 19.10 6.83 -10.79
N ILE A 115 19.99 6.20 -10.03
CA ILE A 115 20.64 6.77 -8.85
C ILE A 115 22.14 6.78 -9.12
N ASP A 116 22.73 7.95 -9.25
CA ASP A 116 24.17 8.13 -9.50
C ASP A 116 24.96 8.16 -8.18
N GLU A 117 24.77 7.12 -7.37
CA GLU A 117 25.46 6.95 -6.10
C GLU A 117 26.29 5.67 -6.13
N PRO A 118 27.54 5.69 -5.62
CA PRO A 118 28.42 4.52 -5.67
C PRO A 118 27.93 3.39 -4.76
N LYS A 119 27.09 3.70 -3.78
CA LYS A 119 26.53 2.74 -2.82
C LYS A 119 25.14 3.19 -2.38
N CYS A 120 24.20 2.25 -2.41
CA CYS A 120 22.91 2.34 -1.73
C CYS A 120 22.78 1.14 -0.80
N ASP A 121 22.40 1.37 0.45
CA ASP A 121 22.22 0.33 1.45
C ASP A 121 20.86 -0.36 1.27
N LYS A 122 19.80 0.43 1.12
CA LYS A 122 18.44 -0.06 0.89
C LYS A 122 17.75 0.71 -0.23
N ILE A 123 16.90 0.03 -0.98
CA ILE A 123 16.05 0.62 -2.01
C ILE A 123 14.64 0.07 -1.84
N TYR A 124 13.68 0.99 -1.74
CA TYR A 124 12.25 0.71 -1.68
C TYR A 124 11.54 1.39 -2.84
N LEU A 125 10.47 0.77 -3.34
CA LEU A 125 9.55 1.38 -4.30
C LEU A 125 8.15 1.51 -3.70
N GLN A 126 7.44 2.55 -4.11
CA GLN A 126 6.01 2.70 -3.83
C GLN A 126 5.32 3.38 -5.01
N HIS A 127 4.10 2.94 -5.32
CA HIS A 127 3.27 3.60 -6.32
C HIS A 127 2.56 4.82 -5.71
N GLN A 128 2.56 5.95 -6.41
CA GLN A 128 2.04 7.21 -5.90
C GLN A 128 0.52 7.31 -6.01
N LEU A 129 -0.09 6.73 -7.06
CA LEU A 129 -1.56 6.70 -7.18
C LEU A 129 -2.22 5.63 -6.30
N PHE A 130 -1.47 4.58 -5.94
CA PHE A 130 -1.97 3.44 -5.18
C PHE A 130 -1.03 3.20 -3.99
N PRO A 131 -0.91 4.17 -3.06
CA PRO A 131 0.03 4.06 -1.96
C PRO A 131 -0.35 2.90 -1.06
N ASP A 132 0.65 2.07 -0.75
CA ASP A 132 0.62 0.95 0.19
C ASP A 132 2.00 0.84 0.86
N ILE A 133 2.28 -0.19 1.64
CA ILE A 133 3.60 -0.41 2.23
C ILE A 133 4.68 -0.46 1.16
N ALA A 134 5.73 0.33 1.34
CA ALA A 134 6.84 0.41 0.39
C ALA A 134 7.53 -0.96 0.24
N CYS A 135 7.76 -1.35 -1.01
CA CYS A 135 8.32 -2.66 -1.37
C CYS A 135 9.83 -2.61 -1.34
N LEU A 136 10.47 -3.43 -0.50
CA LEU A 136 11.91 -3.58 -0.48
C LEU A 136 12.38 -4.28 -1.77
N ILE A 137 13.19 -3.59 -2.58
CA ILE A 137 13.79 -4.13 -3.80
C ILE A 137 15.21 -4.61 -3.55
N LYS A 138 15.94 -3.88 -2.71
CA LYS A 138 17.31 -4.17 -2.35
C LYS A 138 17.53 -3.90 -0.87
N ASP A 139 18.16 -4.86 -0.20
CA ASP A 139 18.71 -4.74 1.15
C ASP A 139 20.25 -4.59 1.13
N GLU A 140 20.85 -4.53 2.32
CA GLU A 140 22.28 -4.31 2.52
C GLU A 140 23.14 -5.46 1.98
N ASP A 141 22.61 -6.69 1.99
CA ASP A 141 23.31 -7.91 1.57
C ASP A 141 23.29 -8.11 0.05
N ASN A 142 22.33 -7.50 -0.65
CA ASN A 142 22.19 -7.62 -2.08
C ASN A 142 23.21 -6.74 -2.85
N VAL A 143 24.16 -7.38 -3.53
CA VAL A 143 25.22 -6.69 -4.28
C VAL A 143 24.82 -6.20 -5.69
N ASN A 144 23.60 -6.49 -6.14
CA ASN A 144 23.10 -6.06 -7.44
C ASN A 144 22.80 -4.56 -7.46
N ASN A 145 22.94 -3.97 -8.63
CA ASN A 145 22.66 -2.55 -8.85
C ASN A 145 21.74 -2.31 -10.07
N TYR A 146 21.32 -3.36 -10.75
CA TYR A 146 20.31 -3.31 -11.79
C TYR A 146 19.14 -4.22 -11.42
N PHE A 147 17.92 -3.69 -11.51
CA PHE A 147 16.68 -4.39 -11.19
C PHE A 147 15.63 -4.14 -12.26
N GLU A 148 14.99 -5.20 -12.75
CA GLU A 148 13.75 -5.11 -13.51
C GLU A 148 12.61 -5.58 -12.61
N VAL A 149 11.61 -4.72 -12.45
CA VAL A 149 10.42 -5.00 -11.65
C VAL A 149 9.19 -4.84 -12.53
N SER A 150 8.11 -5.55 -12.20
CA SER A 150 6.79 -5.25 -12.76
C SER A 150 5.86 -4.72 -11.70
N LEU A 151 4.71 -4.17 -12.10
CA LEU A 151 3.62 -3.89 -11.17
C LEU A 151 2.83 -5.18 -10.88
N SER A 152 2.40 -5.36 -9.63
CA SER A 152 1.54 -6.48 -9.23
C SER A 152 0.12 -6.31 -9.81
N PRO A 153 -0.56 -7.40 -10.22
CA PRO A 153 -1.99 -7.35 -10.52
C PRO A 153 -2.86 -6.83 -9.37
N THR A 154 -2.38 -6.95 -8.12
CA THR A 154 -3.07 -6.46 -6.91
C THR A 154 -2.69 -5.01 -6.56
N LEU A 155 -2.03 -4.26 -7.44
CA LEU A 155 -1.54 -2.90 -7.16
C LEU A 155 -2.66 -1.98 -6.64
N GLN A 156 -3.84 -2.02 -7.25
CA GLN A 156 -4.97 -1.16 -6.89
C GLN A 156 -5.61 -1.56 -5.56
N GLN A 157 -5.37 -2.79 -5.09
CA GLN A 157 -5.93 -3.25 -3.82
C GLN A 157 -5.24 -2.58 -2.63
N VAL A 158 -5.90 -2.63 -1.47
CA VAL A 158 -5.42 -2.07 -0.21
C VAL A 158 -5.03 -3.20 0.74
N SER A 159 -3.78 -3.22 1.19
CA SER A 159 -3.44 -3.91 2.43
C SER A 159 -3.99 -3.09 3.60
N PHE A 160 -4.44 -3.72 4.69
CA PHE A 160 -4.73 -3.05 5.97
C PHE A 160 -3.64 -3.29 7.02
N LYS A 161 -2.44 -3.70 6.58
CA LYS A 161 -1.33 -4.00 7.47
C LYS A 161 -0.93 -2.76 8.27
N GLY A 162 -0.98 -2.88 9.60
CA GLY A 162 -0.61 -1.80 10.51
C GLY A 162 -1.72 -0.76 10.72
N ILE A 163 -2.95 -1.05 10.29
CA ILE A 163 -4.12 -0.22 10.54
C ILE A 163 -5.05 -0.98 11.47
N ASP A 164 -5.13 -0.53 12.71
CA ASP A 164 -6.08 -1.01 13.69
C ASP A 164 -7.24 -0.02 13.78
N PHE A 165 -8.46 -0.56 13.85
CA PHE A 165 -9.67 0.22 14.03
C PHE A 165 -10.16 0.09 15.47
N VAL A 166 -10.71 1.16 16.03
CA VAL A 166 -11.38 1.18 17.32
C VAL A 166 -12.89 1.19 17.09
N ILE A 167 -13.58 0.24 17.71
CA ILE A 167 -15.03 0.08 17.71
C ILE A 167 -15.62 0.97 18.81
N LYS A 168 -16.56 1.84 18.44
CA LYS A 168 -17.29 2.73 19.35
C LYS A 168 -18.79 2.68 19.06
N GLY A 169 -19.47 1.71 19.65
CA GLY A 169 -20.88 1.47 19.33
C GLY A 169 -21.03 1.04 17.88
N ASP A 170 -21.71 1.85 17.08
CA ASP A 170 -21.94 1.62 15.64
C ASP A 170 -20.91 2.35 14.75
N GLU A 171 -19.79 2.76 15.33
CA GLU A 171 -18.70 3.46 14.63
C GLU A 171 -17.40 2.67 14.61
N LEU A 172 -16.67 2.77 13.50
CA LEU A 172 -15.28 2.32 13.38
C LEU A 172 -14.39 3.54 13.12
N THR A 173 -13.35 3.71 13.92
CA THR A 173 -12.42 4.83 13.80
C THR A 173 -10.98 4.35 13.72
N CYS A 174 -10.13 5.03 12.96
CA CYS A 174 -8.69 4.75 12.95
C CYS A 174 -7.88 6.04 12.85
N LEU A 175 -6.59 5.93 13.12
CA LEU A 175 -5.65 7.04 12.93
C LEU A 175 -5.39 7.26 11.43
N PRO A 176 -4.93 8.47 11.04
CA PRO A 176 -4.42 8.71 9.69
C PRO A 176 -3.44 7.62 9.28
N ASN A 177 -3.52 7.17 8.02
CA ASN A 177 -2.73 6.08 7.50
C ASN A 177 -2.24 6.37 6.08
N TYR A 178 -1.48 5.44 5.49
CA TYR A 178 -0.76 5.67 4.24
C TYR A 178 -1.64 5.91 3.00
N PHE A 179 -2.93 5.57 3.04
CA PHE A 179 -3.86 5.84 1.92
C PHE A 179 -5.01 6.77 2.31
N MET A 180 -5.26 6.98 3.61
CA MET A 180 -6.15 8.01 4.15
C MET A 180 -5.37 8.92 5.11
N PRO A 181 -4.60 9.91 4.61
CA PRO A 181 -3.80 10.81 5.43
C PRO A 181 -4.63 11.96 6.01
N TYR A 182 -5.85 11.66 6.48
CA TYR A 182 -6.80 12.64 6.99
C TYR A 182 -7.17 12.33 8.44
N ASP A 183 -7.44 13.36 9.22
CA ASP A 183 -7.95 13.20 10.59
C ASP A 183 -9.43 12.81 10.60
N ASN A 184 -9.88 12.28 11.75
CA ASN A 184 -11.27 11.95 12.03
C ASN A 184 -11.89 10.90 11.09
N ILE A 185 -11.09 9.91 10.65
CA ILE A 185 -11.60 8.75 9.89
C ILE A 185 -12.62 8.01 10.75
N ARG A 186 -13.88 8.06 10.32
CA ARG A 186 -15.03 7.49 11.03
C ARG A 186 -15.99 6.87 10.03
N TYR A 187 -16.11 5.55 10.11
CA TYR A 187 -17.16 4.80 9.43
C TYR A 187 -18.34 4.63 10.36
N THR A 188 -19.55 4.81 9.85
CA THR A 188 -20.80 4.63 10.61
C THR A 188 -21.59 3.47 10.00
N LYS A 189 -22.16 2.62 10.84
CA LYS A 189 -23.04 1.53 10.42
C LYS A 189 -24.31 2.09 9.76
N GLU A 190 -24.75 1.46 8.66
CA GLU A 190 -26.07 1.73 8.06
C GLU A 190 -27.25 1.16 8.86
#